data_AF-A0A5E4MHE6-F1
#
_entry.id   AF-A0A5E4MHE6-F1
#
_cell.length_a   1.000
_cell.length_b   1.000
_cell.length_c   1.000
_cell.angle_alpha   90.00
_cell.angle_beta   90.00
_cell.angle_gamma   90.00
#
_symmetry.space_group_name_H-M   'P 1'
#
loop_
_entity.id
_entity.type
_entity.pdbx_description
1 polymer ?
#
loop_
_entity_poly.entity_id
_entity_poly.type
_entity_poly.pdbx_seq_one_letter_code
_entity_poly.pdbx_strand_id
1 'polypeptide(L)'
;MLKIPWTERVTNKEVLNKIKRKRQIWKSIQSRRDEKTEHILRHASLLKEIIEGDVEGHIARGIPRAEYMTQIMQDTNKGNYKDLKELCYDK
;
A
#
# COMPACT_ATOMS: atom_id res chain seq x y z
N MET A 1 0.35 9.26 30.41
CA MET A 1 -0.72 8.58 29.64
C MET A 1 -2.05 9.25 30.00
N LEU A 2 -2.90 9.60 29.04
CA LEU A 2 -4.20 10.22 29.35
C LEU A 2 -5.08 9.21 30.09
N LYS A 3 -5.59 9.57 31.27
CA LYS A 3 -6.53 8.76 32.04
C LYS A 3 -7.94 9.00 31.49
N ILE A 4 -8.28 8.36 30.38
CA ILE A 4 -9.62 8.46 29.78
C ILE A 4 -10.45 7.29 30.31
N PRO A 5 -11.49 7.54 31.12
CA PRO A 5 -12.36 6.47 31.58
C PRO A 5 -13.17 5.92 30.41
N TRP A 6 -13.35 4.60 30.36
CA TRP A 6 -14.06 3.93 29.26
C TRP A 6 -15.54 4.33 29.18
N THR A 7 -16.12 4.82 30.28
CA THR A 7 -17.50 5.31 30.38
C THR A 7 -17.76 6.58 29.57
N GLU A 8 -16.73 7.41 29.32
CA GLU A 8 -16.87 8.63 28.51
C GLU A 8 -17.13 8.34 27.03
N ARG A 9 -16.90 7.09 26.55
CA ARG A 9 -17.10 6.68 25.14
C ARG A 9 -16.47 7.65 24.11
N VAL A 10 -15.30 8.19 24.44
CA VAL A 10 -14.57 9.16 23.62
C VAL A 10 -14.13 8.52 22.29
N THR A 11 -14.28 9.24 21.18
CA THR A 11 -13.90 8.73 19.86
C THR A 11 -12.39 8.76 19.64
N ASN A 12 -11.86 7.85 18.81
CA ASN A 12 -10.44 7.82 18.46
C ASN A 12 -9.91 9.15 17.90
N LYS A 13 -10.77 9.92 17.21
CA LYS A 13 -10.40 11.24 16.69
C LYS A 13 -10.15 12.24 17.82
N GLU A 14 -11.02 12.27 18.82
CA GLU A 14 -10.88 13.15 19.98
C GLU A 14 -9.68 12.78 20.85
N VAL A 15 -9.44 11.48 21.05
CA VAL A 15 -8.24 11.00 21.76
C VAL A 15 -6.96 11.46 21.06
N LEU A 16 -6.90 11.34 19.72
CA LEU A 16 -5.76 11.80 18.93
C LEU A 16 -5.55 13.32 19.02
N ASN A 17 -6.64 14.10 18.99
CA ASN A 17 -6.59 15.55 19.17
C ASN A 17 -6.08 15.95 20.56
N LYS A 18 -6.54 15.28 21.64
CA LYS A 18 -6.05 15.51 23.02
C LYS A 18 -4.54 15.24 23.15
N ILE A 19 -4.02 14.23 22.45
CA ILE A 19 -2.59 13.88 22.42
C ILE A 19 -1.81 14.75 21.41
N LYS A 20 -2.49 15.64 20.68
CA LYS A 20 -1.94 16.45 19.58
C LYS A 20 -1.20 15.61 18.53
N ARG A 21 -1.68 14.37 18.29
CA ARG A 21 -1.12 13.45 17.31
C ARG A 21 -2.07 13.28 16.13
N LYS A 22 -1.50 13.22 14.92
CA LYS A 22 -2.27 12.91 13.70
C LYS A 22 -2.46 11.40 13.55
N ARG A 23 -3.43 10.98 12.75
CA ARG A 23 -3.56 9.58 12.31
C ARG A 23 -2.34 9.21 11.46
N GLN A 24 -1.47 8.36 12.01
CA GLN A 24 -0.26 7.88 11.33
C GLN A 24 -0.39 6.44 10.81
N ILE A 25 -1.43 5.70 11.23
CA ILE A 25 -1.56 4.27 10.90
C ILE A 25 -1.59 4.05 9.39
N TRP A 26 -2.43 4.80 8.66
CA TRP A 26 -2.52 4.67 7.20
C TRP A 26 -1.18 4.97 6.51
N LYS A 27 -0.51 6.05 6.93
CA LYS A 27 0.81 6.41 6.41
C LYS A 27 1.85 5.32 6.68
N SER A 28 1.86 4.76 7.88
CA SER A 28 2.78 3.68 8.25
C SER A 28 2.50 2.39 7.47
N ILE A 29 1.24 2.08 7.21
CA ILE A 29 0.86 0.93 6.36
C ILE A 29 1.33 1.17 4.94
N GLN A 30 1.13 2.38 4.39
CA GLN A 30 1.57 2.74 3.05
C GLN A 30 3.09 2.64 2.93
N SER A 31 3.86 3.25 3.84
CA SER A 31 5.33 3.16 3.81
C SER A 31 5.85 1.74 3.85
N ARG A 32 5.31 0.89 4.73
CA ARG A 32 5.72 -0.53 4.82
C ARG A 32 5.35 -1.32 3.56
N ARG A 33 4.24 -0.97 2.92
CA ARG A 33 3.80 -1.58 1.66
C ARG A 33 4.74 -1.20 0.53
N ASP A 34 5.11 0.07 0.46
CA ASP A 34 6.05 0.61 -0.52
C ASP A 34 7.41 -0.09 -0.37
N GLU A 35 7.97 -0.14 0.84
CA GLU A 35 9.23 -0.85 1.15
C GLU A 35 9.19 -2.32 0.73
N LYS A 36 8.10 -3.03 1.05
CA LYS A 36 7.94 -4.43 0.66
C LYS A 36 7.87 -4.58 -0.86
N THR A 37 7.15 -3.69 -1.53
CA THR A 37 6.98 -3.73 -3.00
C THR A 37 8.30 -3.43 -3.70
N GLU A 38 9.01 -2.40 -3.26
CA GLU A 38 10.35 -2.08 -3.75
C GLU A 38 11.29 -3.29 -3.63
N HIS A 39 11.30 -3.96 -2.47
CA HIS A 39 12.11 -5.16 -2.28
C HIS A 39 11.73 -6.30 -3.25
N ILE A 40 10.44 -6.56 -3.44
CA ILE A 40 9.95 -7.57 -4.40
C ILE A 40 10.34 -7.22 -5.83
N LEU A 41 10.22 -5.95 -6.22
CA LEU A 41 10.54 -5.48 -7.57
C LEU A 41 12.04 -5.55 -7.86
N ARG A 42 12.89 -5.32 -6.87
CA ARG A 42 14.36 -5.39 -7.01
C ARG A 42 14.86 -6.83 -7.11
N HIS A 43 14.24 -7.76 -6.38
CA HIS A 43 14.71 -9.14 -6.31
C HIS A 43 13.79 -10.07 -7.12
N ALA A 44 14.22 -10.35 -8.35
CA ALA A 44 13.46 -10.95 -9.46
C ALA A 44 12.86 -12.36 -9.26
N SER A 45 12.88 -12.93 -8.04
CA SER A 45 12.52 -14.34 -7.82
C SER A 45 11.06 -14.70 -8.16
N LEU A 46 10.12 -13.74 -8.09
CA LEU A 46 8.69 -13.97 -8.34
C LEU A 46 8.06 -12.95 -9.32
N LEU A 47 8.88 -12.08 -9.92
CA LEU A 47 8.41 -10.92 -10.67
C LEU A 47 7.80 -11.29 -12.03
N LYS A 48 8.52 -12.10 -12.81
CA LYS A 48 8.16 -12.43 -14.19
C LYS A 48 6.90 -13.29 -14.28
N GLU A 49 6.81 -14.32 -13.46
CA GLU A 49 5.71 -15.28 -13.52
C GLU A 49 4.42 -14.72 -12.91
N ILE A 50 4.49 -14.07 -11.75
CA ILE A 50 3.27 -13.67 -10.99
C ILE A 50 2.80 -12.26 -11.35
N ILE A 51 3.71 -11.30 -11.47
CA ILE A 51 3.36 -9.89 -11.69
C ILE A 51 3.31 -9.55 -13.17
N GLU A 52 4.32 -9.95 -13.93
CA GLU A 52 4.36 -9.69 -15.38
C GLU A 52 3.48 -10.67 -16.16
N GLY A 53 3.09 -11.79 -15.54
CA GLY A 53 2.06 -12.71 -16.06
C GLY A 53 2.54 -13.51 -17.26
N ASP A 54 3.82 -13.89 -17.28
CA ASP A 54 4.43 -14.76 -18.30
C ASP A 54 3.93 -16.21 -18.17
N VAL A 55 2.62 -16.41 -18.35
CA VAL A 55 1.90 -17.69 -18.22
C VAL A 55 1.02 -17.87 -19.44
N GLU A 56 1.10 -19.05 -20.07
CA GLU A 56 0.25 -19.39 -21.21
C GLU A 56 -1.23 -19.46 -20.82
N GLY A 57 -2.09 -18.80 -21.60
CA GLY A 57 -3.55 -18.82 -21.43
C GLY A 57 -4.08 -17.60 -20.68
N HIS A 58 -4.29 -16.48 -21.38
CA HIS A 58 -4.93 -15.31 -20.81
C HIS A 58 -6.45 -15.48 -20.75
N ILE A 59 -7.00 -15.76 -19.56
CA ILE A 59 -8.45 -15.76 -19.35
C ILE A 59 -8.93 -14.30 -19.30
N ALA A 60 -9.89 -13.94 -20.17
CA ALA A 60 -10.48 -12.61 -20.17
C ALA A 60 -11.12 -12.30 -18.81
N ARG A 61 -10.78 -11.14 -18.23
CA ARG A 61 -11.25 -10.73 -16.90
C ARG A 61 -12.73 -10.34 -16.93
N GLY A 62 -13.47 -10.79 -15.91
CA GLY A 62 -14.78 -10.23 -15.56
C GLY A 62 -14.65 -8.85 -14.91
N ILE A 63 -15.55 -8.47 -13.99
CA ILE A 63 -15.47 -7.17 -13.28
C ILE A 63 -14.15 -7.10 -12.49
N PRO A 64 -13.23 -6.17 -12.82
CA PRO A 64 -11.94 -6.13 -12.17
C PRO A 64 -12.10 -5.67 -10.72
N ARG A 65 -11.62 -6.49 -9.77
CA ARG A 65 -11.38 -6.05 -8.40
C ARG A 65 -10.15 -5.15 -8.41
N ALA A 66 -10.04 -4.21 -7.46
CA ALA A 66 -8.82 -3.43 -7.30
C ALA A 66 -7.64 -4.37 -7.00
N GLU A 67 -6.73 -4.50 -7.96
CA GLU A 67 -5.54 -5.33 -7.81
C GLU A 67 -4.50 -4.63 -6.94
N TYR A 68 -3.65 -5.43 -6.29
CA TYR A 68 -2.62 -4.91 -5.39
C TYR A 68 -1.70 -3.90 -6.08
N MET A 69 -1.32 -4.15 -7.34
CA MET A 69 -0.47 -3.24 -8.12
C MET A 69 -1.22 -1.96 -8.51
N THR A 70 -2.49 -2.04 -8.88
CA THR A 70 -3.33 -0.86 -9.14
C THR A 70 -3.45 0.03 -7.91
N GLN A 71 -3.59 -0.57 -6.71
CA GLN A 71 -3.61 0.18 -5.46
C GLN A 71 -2.29 0.89 -5.19
N ILE A 72 -1.15 0.22 -5.38
CA ILE A 72 0.16 0.84 -5.19
C ILE A 72 0.37 1.97 -6.20
N MET A 73 0.02 1.75 -7.45
CA MET A 73 0.09 2.78 -8.50
C MET A 73 -0.74 4.03 -8.13
N GLN A 74 -1.92 3.85 -7.54
CA GLN A 74 -2.72 4.96 -6.99
C GLN A 74 -2.03 5.63 -5.80
N ASP A 75 -1.51 4.85 -4.86
CA ASP A 75 -0.84 5.34 -3.65
C ASP A 75 0.44 6.14 -3.98
N THR A 76 1.17 5.74 -5.02
CA THR A 76 2.40 6.38 -5.51
C THR A 76 2.15 7.42 -6.62
N ASN A 77 0.89 7.60 -7.04
CA ASN A 77 0.49 8.48 -8.14
C ASN A 77 1.25 8.19 -9.46
N LYS A 78 1.42 6.90 -9.80
CA LYS A 78 2.04 6.43 -11.03
C LYS A 78 0.96 5.88 -11.98
N GLY A 79 0.96 6.35 -13.22
CA GLY A 79 -0.04 5.96 -14.21
C GLY A 79 0.21 4.58 -14.81
N ASN A 80 1.46 4.11 -14.80
CA ASN A 80 1.85 2.84 -15.39
C ASN A 80 2.78 2.01 -14.48
N TYR A 81 2.78 0.70 -14.66
CA TYR A 81 3.66 -0.22 -13.94
C TYR A 81 5.14 0.04 -14.24
N LYS A 82 5.46 0.44 -15.48
CA LYS A 82 6.83 0.81 -15.88
C LYS A 82 7.38 1.94 -15.02
N ASP A 83 6.61 3.01 -14.83
CA ASP A 83 7.01 4.18 -14.04
C ASP A 83 7.16 3.83 -12.54
N LEU A 84 6.36 2.88 -12.04
CA LEU A 84 6.51 2.35 -10.69
C LEU A 84 7.81 1.55 -10.56
N LYS A 85 8.12 0.72 -11.55
CA LYS A 85 9.33 -0.10 -11.59
C LYS A 85 10.59 0.77 -11.64
N GLU A 86 10.62 1.81 -12.47
CA GLU A 86 11.71 2.79 -12.52
C GLU A 86 11.93 3.49 -11.17
N LEU A 87 10.86 3.99 -10.54
CA LEU A 87 10.92 4.59 -9.20
C LEU A 87 11.56 3.66 -8.15
N CYS A 88 11.27 2.36 -8.24
CA CYS A 88 11.80 1.38 -7.30
C CYS A 88 13.29 1.09 -7.50
N TYR A 89 13.83 1.29 -8.70
CA TYR A 89 15.25 1.14 -9.00
C TYR A 89 16.06 2.42 -8.75
N ASP A 90 15.43 3.59 -8.84
CA ASP A 90 16.08 4.90 -8.62
C ASP A 90 16.40 5.21 -7.14
N LYS A 91 15.86 4.43 -6.19
CA LYS A 91 16.06 4.57 -4.74
C LYS A 91 17.16 3.66 -4.20
#